data_AF-A0AA46TI32-F1
#
_entry.id   AF-A0AA46TI32-F1
#
_cell.length_a   1.000
_cell.length_b   1.000
_cell.length_c   1.000
_cell.angle_alpha   90.00
_cell.angle_beta   90.00
_cell.angle_gamma   90.00
#
_symmetry.space_group_name_H-M   'P 1'
#
loop_
_entity.id
_entity.type
_entity.pdbx_description
1 polymer ?
#
loop_
_entity_poly.entity_id
_entity_poly.type
_entity_poly.pdbx_seq_one_letter_code
_entity_poly.pdbx_strand_id
1 'polypeptide(L)'
;MPSVHLRLVTALAATALAASLTAPASATAGEASVRRAVPGTYKMKPSKGQLSFKVTRKGTYMKHWKALLLTRCGGYPSPITYQWLWYDFPTTKIKRSGWVRRTWKKDDFRMKLRVKFVGKRAKRGYTAYSGPGQCVAVRKWTARRVGK
;
A
#
# COMPACT_ATOMS: atom_id res chain seq x y z
N MET A 1 -43.44 -52.38 -2.41
CA MET A 1 -43.80 -52.98 -1.09
C MET A 1 -42.99 -54.28 -0.98
N PRO A 2 -42.19 -54.59 0.06
CA PRO A 2 -42.22 -54.26 1.52
C PRO A 2 -41.12 -53.24 1.92
N SER A 3 -41.12 -52.50 3.04
CA SER A 3 -41.35 -52.70 4.49
C SER A 3 -40.11 -53.04 5.33
N VAL A 4 -39.60 -51.98 5.98
CA VAL A 4 -39.11 -51.82 7.38
C VAL A 4 -37.88 -52.60 7.88
N HIS A 5 -36.88 -51.88 8.41
CA HIS A 5 -36.31 -51.96 9.78
C HIS A 5 -35.13 -50.96 9.88
N LEU A 6 -35.21 -49.84 10.59
CA LEU A 6 -35.20 -49.60 12.05
C LEU A 6 -33.79 -49.66 12.69
N ARG A 7 -33.39 -48.49 13.25
CA ARG A 7 -32.42 -48.22 14.34
C ARG A 7 -30.92 -48.35 14.06
N LEU A 8 -30.18 -47.26 14.29
CA LEU A 8 -29.57 -47.01 15.61
C LEU A 8 -29.12 -45.54 15.71
N VAL A 9 -29.56 -44.89 16.78
CA VAL A 9 -29.11 -43.56 17.21
C VAL A 9 -27.91 -43.78 18.11
N THR A 10 -26.77 -43.20 17.78
CA THR A 10 -25.63 -43.11 18.72
C THR A 10 -25.31 -41.64 18.94
N ALA A 11 -25.82 -41.11 20.05
CA ALA A 11 -25.44 -39.81 20.56
C ALA A 11 -24.04 -39.92 21.18
N LEU A 12 -23.04 -39.25 20.61
CA LEU A 12 -21.77 -39.03 21.31
C LEU A 12 -21.89 -37.77 22.16
N ALA A 13 -21.74 -37.97 23.47
CA ALA A 13 -21.79 -36.94 24.49
C ALA A 13 -20.64 -35.92 24.35
N ALA A 14 -20.98 -34.67 24.59
CA ALA A 14 -20.07 -33.55 24.67
C ALA A 14 -19.29 -33.54 25.99
N THR A 15 -17.98 -33.30 25.91
CA THR A 15 -17.17 -32.84 27.04
C THR A 15 -16.40 -31.61 26.60
N ALA A 16 -17.02 -30.44 26.78
CA ALA A 16 -16.35 -29.16 26.60
C ALA A 16 -15.58 -28.82 27.88
N LEU A 17 -14.25 -29.02 27.87
CA LEU A 17 -13.35 -28.45 28.86
C LEU A 17 -13.26 -26.94 28.62
N ALA A 18 -13.94 -26.16 29.47
CA ALA A 18 -13.78 -24.72 29.53
C ALA A 18 -12.44 -24.37 30.21
N ALA A 19 -11.39 -24.19 29.41
CA ALA A 19 -10.15 -23.59 29.88
C ALA A 19 -10.33 -22.07 29.98
N SER A 20 -10.49 -21.56 31.20
CA SER A 20 -10.49 -20.13 31.52
C SER A 20 -9.11 -19.53 31.25
N LEU A 21 -8.85 -19.13 30.00
CA LEU A 21 -7.68 -18.33 29.63
C LEU A 21 -7.88 -16.91 30.18
N THR A 22 -7.26 -16.63 31.32
CA THR A 22 -7.05 -15.29 31.83
C THR A 22 -6.21 -14.52 30.82
N ALA A 23 -6.87 -13.79 29.92
CA ALA A 23 -6.20 -12.95 28.94
C ALA A 23 -5.43 -11.84 29.69
N PRO A 24 -4.12 -11.66 29.45
CA PRO A 24 -3.40 -10.53 30.00
C PRO A 24 -4.07 -9.26 29.46
N ALA A 25 -4.50 -8.40 30.38
CA ALA A 25 -4.99 -7.07 30.10
C ALA A 25 -4.03 -6.39 29.13
N SER A 26 -4.46 -6.28 27.87
CA SER A 26 -3.71 -5.58 26.85
C SER A 26 -3.63 -4.13 27.30
N ALA A 27 -2.45 -3.74 27.78
CA ALA A 27 -2.11 -2.37 28.07
C ALA A 27 -2.61 -1.51 26.90
N THR A 28 -3.56 -0.63 27.19
CA THR A 28 -4.01 0.42 26.29
C THR A 28 -2.76 1.18 25.89
N ALA A 29 -2.26 0.90 24.69
CA ALA A 29 -1.14 1.60 24.10
C ALA A 29 -1.54 3.08 24.10
N GLY A 30 -0.96 3.83 25.04
CA GLY A 30 -1.24 5.24 25.24
C GLY A 30 -1.24 5.92 23.89
N GLU A 31 -2.28 6.71 23.64
CA GLU A 31 -2.50 7.44 22.40
C GLU A 31 -1.25 8.27 22.08
N ALA A 32 -0.34 7.66 21.33
CA ALA A 32 0.98 8.20 21.08
C ALA A 32 0.78 9.55 20.41
N SER A 33 1.28 10.62 21.05
CA SER A 33 1.09 11.99 20.60
C SER A 33 1.27 12.07 19.09
N VAL A 34 0.29 12.69 18.41
CA VAL A 34 0.13 12.62 16.96
C VAL A 34 1.34 13.25 16.25
N ARG A 35 2.33 12.43 15.92
CA ARG A 35 3.59 12.86 15.30
C ARG A 35 3.43 13.04 13.79
N ARG A 36 3.16 14.27 13.35
CA ARG A 36 3.04 14.63 11.92
C ARG A 36 4.31 14.29 11.12
N ALA A 37 4.14 14.07 9.81
CA ALA A 37 5.26 13.82 8.90
C ALA A 37 6.19 15.03 8.83
N VAL A 38 7.50 14.78 8.72
CA VAL A 38 8.50 15.86 8.62
C VAL A 38 8.31 16.57 7.27
N PRO A 39 8.11 17.89 7.27
CA PRO A 39 7.98 18.67 6.04
C PRO A 39 9.29 18.67 5.25
N GLY A 40 9.22 18.78 3.93
CA GLY A 40 10.39 18.92 3.08
C GLY A 40 10.32 18.09 1.80
N THR A 41 11.38 18.17 1.01
CA THR A 41 11.50 17.43 -0.25
C THR A 41 12.08 16.06 0.01
N TYR A 42 11.49 15.04 -0.60
CA TYR A 42 11.96 13.67 -0.57
C TYR A 42 12.38 13.28 -1.98
N LYS A 43 13.56 12.67 -2.09
CA LYS A 43 14.08 12.14 -3.36
C LYS A 43 14.53 10.70 -3.18
N MET A 44 14.39 9.91 -4.22
CA MET A 44 15.04 8.61 -4.31
C MET A 44 16.56 8.78 -4.41
N LYS A 45 17.31 7.76 -4.00
CA LYS A 45 18.76 7.73 -4.25
C LYS A 45 18.99 7.72 -5.78
N PRO A 46 19.88 8.58 -6.34
CA PRO A 46 20.10 8.66 -7.78
C PRO A 46 20.39 7.31 -8.45
N SER A 47 21.23 6.48 -7.81
CA SER A 47 21.58 5.12 -8.28
C SER A 47 20.41 4.14 -8.32
N LYS A 48 19.27 4.51 -7.75
CA LYS A 48 18.04 3.70 -7.72
C LYS A 48 16.95 4.28 -8.60
N GLY A 49 17.22 5.34 -9.36
CA GLY A 49 16.35 6.01 -10.33
C GLY A 49 15.85 7.39 -9.88
N GLN A 50 14.91 7.96 -10.65
CA GLN A 50 14.40 9.31 -10.42
C GLN A 50 12.98 9.27 -9.85
N LEU A 51 12.84 9.75 -8.62
CA LEU A 51 11.55 9.98 -7.95
C LEU A 51 11.68 11.12 -6.96
N SER A 52 10.68 11.98 -6.90
CA SER A 52 10.61 13.06 -5.92
C SER A 52 9.18 13.36 -5.49
N PHE A 53 9.04 13.90 -4.29
CA PHE A 53 7.80 14.50 -3.80
C PHE A 53 8.08 15.48 -2.66
N LYS A 54 7.11 16.33 -2.34
CA LYS A 54 7.21 17.30 -1.24
C LYS A 54 6.16 16.98 -0.18
N VAL A 55 6.58 16.92 1.08
CA VAL A 55 5.67 16.96 2.23
C VAL A 55 5.47 18.42 2.63
N THR A 56 4.22 18.87 2.72
CA THR A 56 3.88 20.26 3.03
C THR A 56 4.40 20.68 4.41
N ARG A 57 4.54 22.00 4.65
CA ARG A 57 5.02 22.56 5.92
C ARG A 57 4.26 22.03 7.15
N LYS A 58 2.95 21.80 7.01
CA LYS A 58 2.09 21.24 8.06
C LYS A 58 2.17 19.71 8.20
N GLY A 59 2.98 19.01 7.40
CA GLY A 59 3.15 17.55 7.47
C GLY A 59 1.91 16.73 7.07
N THR A 60 0.95 17.37 6.39
CA THR A 60 -0.42 16.81 6.19
C THR A 60 -0.66 16.33 4.77
N TYR A 61 0.10 16.84 3.80
CA TYR A 61 -0.08 16.53 2.39
C TYR A 61 1.25 16.21 1.74
N MET A 62 1.20 15.25 0.81
CA MET A 62 2.24 14.96 -0.15
C MET A 62 1.84 15.60 -1.49
N LYS A 63 2.71 16.44 -2.05
CA LYS A 63 2.52 17.17 -3.30
C LYS A 63 3.66 16.88 -4.27
N HIS A 64 3.44 17.19 -5.55
CA HIS A 64 4.45 17.11 -6.62
C HIS A 64 5.13 15.73 -6.65
N TRP A 65 4.35 14.67 -6.46
CA TRP A 65 4.90 13.33 -6.59
C TRP A 65 5.15 13.08 -8.07
N LYS A 66 6.42 12.79 -8.40
CA LYS A 66 6.87 12.46 -9.75
C LYS A 66 7.82 11.28 -9.71
N ALA A 67 7.73 10.36 -10.67
CA ALA A 67 8.72 9.30 -10.84
C ALA A 67 8.92 8.92 -12.31
N LEU A 68 10.16 8.62 -12.68
CA LEU A 68 10.51 8.00 -13.94
C LEU A 68 10.45 6.47 -13.75
N LEU A 69 9.61 5.78 -14.51
CA LEU A 69 9.39 4.34 -14.40
C LEU A 69 9.62 3.65 -15.75
N LEU A 70 10.21 2.46 -15.73
CA LEU A 70 10.26 1.59 -16.89
C LEU A 70 8.87 0.99 -17.08
N THR A 71 8.29 1.22 -18.24
CA THR A 71 6.91 0.89 -18.56
C THR A 71 6.92 -0.09 -19.71
N ARG A 72 6.24 -1.22 -19.51
CA ARG A 72 5.99 -2.21 -20.54
C ARG A 72 4.65 -1.89 -21.19
N CYS A 73 4.60 -1.69 -22.50
CA CYS A 73 3.37 -1.50 -23.25
C CYS A 73 3.20 -2.61 -24.28
N GLY A 74 1.98 -2.83 -24.73
CA GLY A 74 1.63 -3.89 -25.65
C GLY A 74 1.49 -5.28 -25.00
N GLY A 75 1.11 -6.21 -25.86
CA GLY A 75 0.75 -7.58 -25.57
C GLY A 75 -0.24 -8.04 -26.65
N TYR A 76 -0.39 -9.36 -26.78
CA TYR A 76 -0.99 -9.99 -27.95
C TYR A 76 -2.31 -9.31 -28.37
N PRO A 77 -2.47 -8.93 -29.66
CA PRO A 77 -1.57 -9.17 -30.80
C PRO A 77 -0.45 -8.12 -30.98
N SER A 78 -0.42 -7.05 -30.19
CA SER A 78 0.56 -5.96 -30.35
C SER A 78 1.94 -6.33 -29.76
N PRO A 79 3.05 -5.88 -30.38
CA PRO A 79 4.39 -6.14 -29.88
C PRO A 79 4.62 -5.48 -28.51
N ILE A 80 5.40 -6.16 -27.66
CA ILE A 80 5.78 -5.63 -26.34
C ILE A 80 6.91 -4.61 -26.53
N THR A 81 6.75 -3.42 -25.96
CA THR A 81 7.76 -2.35 -25.93
C THR A 81 8.07 -1.92 -24.50
N TYR A 82 9.29 -1.41 -24.28
CA TYR A 82 9.73 -0.90 -22.98
C TYR A 82 10.22 0.54 -23.12
N GLN A 83 9.70 1.43 -22.29
CA GLN A 83 10.02 2.86 -22.33
C GLN A 83 10.09 3.48 -20.94
N TRP A 84 10.97 4.45 -20.76
CA TRP A 84 11.05 5.24 -19.54
C TRP A 84 10.08 6.41 -19.61
N LEU A 85 9.04 6.37 -18.78
CA LEU A 85 7.99 7.39 -18.77
C LEU A 85 7.93 8.09 -17.41
N TRP A 86 7.65 9.39 -17.45
CA TRP A 86 7.37 10.18 -16.27
C TRP A 86 5.92 10.01 -15.85
N TYR A 87 5.73 9.79 -14.54
CA TYR A 87 4.43 9.67 -13.92
C TYR A 87 4.29 10.70 -12.82
N ASP A 88 3.14 11.36 -12.79
CA ASP A 88 2.70 12.25 -11.73
C ASP A 88 1.62 11.57 -10.88
N PHE A 89 1.49 11.97 -9.61
CA PHE A 89 0.39 11.53 -8.75
C PHE A 89 -0.23 12.73 -8.02
N PRO A 90 -1.57 12.78 -7.92
CA PRO A 90 -2.25 13.92 -7.32
C PRO A 90 -1.89 14.13 -5.86
N THR A 91 -2.14 15.35 -5.38
CA THR A 91 -1.95 15.71 -3.97
C THR A 91 -2.63 14.70 -3.07
N THR A 92 -1.87 14.15 -2.13
CA THR A 92 -2.31 13.04 -1.29
C THR A 92 -2.26 13.43 0.18
N LYS A 93 -3.38 13.29 0.88
CA LYS A 93 -3.43 13.44 2.34
C LYS A 93 -2.63 12.33 3.03
N ILE A 94 -1.68 12.73 3.86
CA ILE A 94 -0.83 11.85 4.68
C ILE A 94 -1.56 11.55 5.98
N LYS A 95 -1.72 10.27 6.31
CA LYS A 95 -2.23 9.85 7.64
C LYS A 95 -1.08 9.87 8.66
N ARG A 96 -1.43 10.08 9.93
CA ARG A 96 -0.58 10.44 11.09
C ARG A 96 0.72 9.62 11.23
N SER A 97 0.75 8.36 10.80
CA SER A 97 1.95 7.53 10.62
C SER A 97 1.59 6.29 9.79
N GLY A 98 2.59 5.47 9.43
CA GLY A 98 2.36 4.18 8.77
C GLY A 98 2.17 4.27 7.25
N TRP A 99 1.26 3.45 6.71
CA TRP A 99 1.05 3.34 5.26
C TRP A 99 0.04 4.38 4.77
N VAL A 100 0.50 5.30 3.92
CA VAL A 100 -0.35 6.06 3.03
C VAL A 100 -0.61 5.20 1.79
N ARG A 101 -1.86 4.85 1.54
CA ARG A 101 -2.28 4.09 0.35
C ARG A 101 -3.30 4.92 -0.42
N ARG A 102 -3.03 5.17 -1.70
CA ARG A 102 -3.94 5.88 -2.59
C ARG A 102 -3.99 5.19 -3.94
N THR A 103 -5.14 5.33 -4.57
CA THR A 103 -5.35 4.94 -5.94
C THR A 103 -5.92 6.15 -6.66
N TRP A 104 -5.31 6.48 -7.80
CA TRP A 104 -5.81 7.44 -8.75
C TRP A 104 -6.28 6.64 -9.95
N LYS A 105 -7.56 6.80 -10.29
CA LYS A 105 -8.18 6.12 -11.43
C LYS A 105 -8.85 7.18 -12.28
N LYS A 106 -8.67 7.06 -13.59
CA LYS A 106 -9.49 7.69 -14.63
C LYS A 106 -10.03 6.58 -15.54
N ASP A 107 -10.72 6.95 -16.61
CA ASP A 107 -11.40 6.00 -17.50
C ASP A 107 -10.41 5.06 -18.19
N ASP A 108 -9.23 5.58 -18.57
CA ASP A 108 -8.22 4.88 -19.34
C ASP A 108 -7.03 4.36 -18.51
N PHE A 109 -6.89 4.78 -17.25
CA PHE A 109 -5.78 4.31 -16.40
C PHE A 109 -6.09 4.20 -14.91
N ARG A 110 -5.24 3.43 -14.23
CA ARG A 110 -5.19 3.25 -12.79
C ARG A 110 -3.74 3.29 -12.29
N MET A 111 -3.49 4.19 -11.36
CA MET A 111 -2.22 4.32 -10.66
C MET A 111 -2.40 4.09 -9.15
N LYS A 112 -1.58 3.23 -8.55
CA LYS A 112 -1.55 2.94 -7.11
C LYS A 112 -0.28 3.51 -6.52
N LEU A 113 -0.41 4.25 -5.43
CA LEU A 113 0.69 4.80 -4.65
C LEU A 113 0.62 4.32 -3.20
N ARG A 114 1.70 3.72 -2.72
CA ARG A 114 1.85 3.31 -1.33
C ARG A 114 3.14 3.90 -0.77
N VAL A 115 3.05 4.62 0.34
CA VAL A 115 4.19 5.21 1.02
C VAL A 115 4.18 4.77 2.48
N LYS A 116 5.29 4.21 2.97
CA LYS A 116 5.47 3.89 4.40
C LYS A 116 6.28 4.99 5.06
N PHE A 117 5.66 5.65 6.03
CA PHE A 117 6.33 6.52 6.98
C PHE A 117 6.82 5.67 8.16
N VAL A 118 8.11 5.76 8.46
CA VAL A 118 8.72 5.15 9.66
C VAL A 118 9.14 6.30 10.57
N GLY A 119 8.58 6.34 11.77
CA GLY A 119 8.54 7.55 12.57
C GLY A 119 7.85 8.67 11.78
N LYS A 120 8.51 9.82 11.64
CA LYS A 120 7.98 10.99 10.92
C LYS A 120 8.41 11.08 9.44
N ARG A 121 9.21 10.14 8.93
CA ARG A 121 9.84 10.27 7.60
C ARG A 121 9.35 9.19 6.65
N ALA A 122 9.09 9.56 5.40
CA ALA A 122 8.90 8.58 4.33
C ALA A 122 10.21 7.84 4.08
N LYS A 123 10.16 6.50 4.10
CA LYS A 123 11.35 5.64 3.93
C LYS A 123 11.30 4.80 2.67
N ARG A 124 10.13 4.20 2.42
CA ARG A 124 9.92 3.30 1.28
C ARG A 124 8.52 3.45 0.73
N GLY A 125 8.36 3.05 -0.52
CA GLY A 125 7.07 3.04 -1.17
C GLY A 125 7.02 2.07 -2.34
N TYR A 126 5.85 2.07 -2.95
CA TYR A 126 5.50 1.25 -4.08
C TYR A 126 4.58 2.09 -4.98
N THR A 127 4.86 2.06 -6.26
CA THR A 127 4.00 2.63 -7.28
C THR A 127 3.68 1.56 -8.30
N ALA A 128 2.43 1.49 -8.73
CA ALA A 128 2.01 0.72 -9.87
C ALA A 128 1.14 1.57 -10.79
N TYR A 129 1.28 1.36 -12.09
CA TYR A 129 0.51 1.97 -13.15
C TYR A 129 -0.02 0.86 -14.06
N SER A 130 -1.23 1.06 -14.54
CA SER A 130 -1.91 0.27 -15.56
C SER A 130 -2.74 1.25 -16.37
N GLY A 131 -2.55 1.31 -17.68
CA GLY A 131 -3.23 2.27 -18.55
C GLY A 131 -3.48 1.75 -19.95
N PRO A 132 -3.74 2.64 -20.92
CA PRO A 132 -4.10 2.26 -22.29
C PRO A 132 -2.96 1.50 -22.97
N GLY A 133 -3.29 0.75 -24.04
CA GLY A 133 -2.30 -0.02 -24.80
C GLY A 133 -1.62 -1.12 -23.99
N GLN A 134 -2.30 -1.66 -22.97
CA GLN A 134 -1.74 -2.63 -22.02
C GLN A 134 -0.48 -2.14 -21.29
N CYS A 135 -0.31 -0.82 -21.16
CA CYS A 135 0.84 -0.23 -20.50
C CYS A 135 0.80 -0.50 -18.99
N VAL A 136 1.88 -1.08 -18.47
CA VAL A 136 2.06 -1.39 -17.05
C VAL A 136 3.44 -0.95 -16.57
N ALA A 137 3.49 -0.36 -15.38
CA ALA A 137 4.74 -0.05 -14.70
C ALA A 137 4.60 -0.36 -13.22
N VAL A 138 5.60 -1.00 -12.62
CA VAL A 138 5.61 -1.33 -11.19
C VAL A 138 6.98 -1.05 -10.62
N ARG A 139 7.05 -0.32 -9.50
CA ARG A 139 8.32 0.01 -8.86
C ARG A 139 8.19 0.08 -7.35
N LYS A 140 9.06 -0.65 -6.65
CA LYS A 140 9.39 -0.40 -5.25
C LYS A 140 10.48 0.67 -5.19
N TRP A 141 10.40 1.58 -4.23
CA TRP A 141 11.35 2.67 -4.10
C TRP A 141 11.66 2.99 -2.64
N THR A 142 12.82 3.62 -2.43
CA THR A 142 13.21 4.20 -1.14
C THR A 142 13.45 5.68 -1.32
N ALA A 143 13.12 6.48 -0.32
CA ALA A 143 13.26 7.93 -0.37
C ALA A 143 13.98 8.45 0.86
N ARG A 144 14.76 9.51 0.67
CA ARG A 144 15.38 10.29 1.73
C ARG A 144 14.92 11.74 1.63
N ARG A 145 14.79 12.41 2.77
CA ARG A 145 14.59 13.86 2.80
C ARG A 145 15.87 14.56 2.31
N VAL A 146 15.71 15.58 1.49
CA VAL A 146 16.80 16.43 0.97
C VAL A 146 16.46 17.90 1.24
N GLY A 147 17.50 18.72 1.47
CA GLY A 147 17.34 20.06 2.02
C GLY A 147 16.96 20.01 3.50
N LYS A 148 17.61 20.84 4.34
CA LYS A 148 17.26 20.97 5.75
C LYS A 148 16.00 21.81 5.90
#